data_AF-A0A2E3YGA1-F1
#
_entry.id   AF-A0A2E3YGA1-F1
#
_cell.length_a   1.000
_cell.length_b   1.000
_cell.length_c   1.000
_cell.angle_alpha   90.00
_cell.angle_beta   90.00
_cell.angle_gamma   90.00
#
_symmetry.space_group_name_H-M   'P 1'
#
loop_
_entity.id
_entity.type
_entity.pdbx_description
1 polymer ?
#
loop_
_entity_poly.entity_id
_entity_poly.type
_entity_poly.pdbx_seq_one_letter_code
_entity_poly.pdbx_strand_id
1 'polypeptide(L)'
;MSVQDFELLETRELDELNSTGRIYRHATGARVVSIANPQDENKVFGITFRTPPTDSTGLPHILEHSVLCGSRKFPVKEPFVELLKGSLKTFLNAFTYPDKTCYPVASQSQQDFYNLVDVYLDAVFHPRLTPEVLKQEGWHYEVDEEGTLSYKGVVFNEMKGANSSPERVMAEHCQQVLFPETTYGVDSGGHPQAIPDLTWEQFESFHQDYYHPSNAWIWFYGDDPEDRRLEILDEYLSEFDTRSADSSVALQSRWSEPKTIEETYSVSEQDVDDDGGKCMVAVNWLLGEAADYETRLGLQILDYILIGTSASPLRKALIDSGLGEDLTGGGMETELREIFFSVGLKGVAQEDEKRVEALVIETLESLARDGIDQETIRASLNTVEFRLRENNTGSYPRGLILMLRSLSRWLYDEDPFVPLTFEKPLADVKALGESDTGYFEGLIRDHLLGNSHRATVFLRPDAEHAAREEETERQRLAGVVAHEQLHRLELARDEAAAPPPFKPLHVPLLP
;
A
#
# COMPACT_ATOMS: atom_id res chain seq x y z
N MET A 1 -26.00 21.15 -16.79
CA MET A 1 -25.43 22.52 -16.70
C MET A 1 -23.95 22.38 -17.04
N SER A 2 -23.30 23.31 -17.76
CA SER A 2 -21.87 23.13 -18.06
C SER A 2 -21.09 23.30 -16.77
N VAL A 3 -20.43 22.25 -16.28
CA VAL A 3 -19.50 22.36 -15.16
C VAL A 3 -18.26 23.05 -15.72
N GLN A 4 -18.20 24.38 -15.55
CA GLN A 4 -17.31 25.26 -16.32
C GLN A 4 -15.82 24.99 -16.06
N ASP A 5 -15.50 24.34 -14.95
CA ASP A 5 -14.13 24.08 -14.50
C ASP A 5 -13.60 22.68 -14.86
N PHE A 6 -14.39 21.86 -15.56
CA PHE A 6 -13.94 20.55 -16.07
C PHE A 6 -13.71 20.58 -17.58
N GLU A 7 -12.50 20.22 -17.98
CA GLU A 7 -12.15 19.91 -19.37
C GLU A 7 -12.32 18.41 -19.62
N LEU A 8 -13.15 18.03 -20.59
CA LEU A 8 -13.21 16.67 -21.10
C LEU A 8 -12.01 16.42 -22.03
N LEU A 9 -11.11 15.53 -21.62
CA LEU A 9 -9.91 15.19 -22.37
C LEU A 9 -10.15 14.06 -23.37
N GLU A 10 -10.90 13.03 -22.96
CA GLU A 10 -11.14 11.85 -23.79
C GLU A 10 -12.49 11.21 -23.47
N THR A 11 -13.13 10.63 -24.49
CA THR A 11 -14.22 9.66 -24.37
C THR A 11 -13.82 8.39 -25.11
N ARG A 12 -13.96 7.22 -24.46
CA ARG A 12 -13.60 5.91 -25.00
C ARG A 12 -14.71 4.90 -24.71
N GLU A 13 -15.11 4.14 -25.73
CA GLU A 13 -15.94 2.95 -25.51
C GLU A 13 -15.04 1.81 -25.01
N LEU A 14 -15.46 1.18 -23.92
CA LEU A 14 -14.78 0.07 -23.27
C LEU A 14 -15.63 -1.18 -23.50
N ASP A 15 -15.48 -1.78 -24.68
CA ASP A 15 -16.30 -2.90 -25.16
C ASP A 15 -16.24 -4.08 -24.18
N GLU A 16 -15.05 -4.40 -23.64
CA GLU A 16 -14.85 -5.46 -22.64
C GLU A 16 -15.66 -5.25 -21.35
N LEU A 17 -16.03 -4.00 -21.06
CA LEU A 17 -16.78 -3.61 -19.88
C LEU A 17 -18.24 -3.23 -20.19
N ASN A 18 -18.65 -3.22 -21.46
CA ASN A 18 -19.92 -2.65 -21.93
C ASN A 18 -20.19 -1.26 -21.33
N SER A 19 -19.15 -0.41 -21.32
CA SER A 19 -19.17 0.87 -20.62
C SER A 19 -18.58 1.98 -21.49
N THR A 20 -18.95 3.22 -21.21
CA THR A 20 -18.30 4.40 -21.80
C THR A 20 -17.42 5.05 -20.72
N GLY A 21 -16.12 5.14 -20.97
CA GLY A 21 -15.15 5.82 -20.11
C GLY A 21 -14.91 7.26 -20.56
N ARG A 22 -14.80 8.19 -19.62
CA ARG A 22 -14.42 9.57 -19.87
C ARG A 22 -13.34 10.05 -18.91
N ILE A 23 -12.36 10.77 -19.45
CA ILE A 23 -11.27 11.38 -18.70
C ILE A 23 -11.51 12.88 -18.66
N TYR A 24 -11.53 13.45 -17.46
CA TYR A 24 -11.64 14.89 -17.24
C TYR A 24 -10.45 15.42 -16.45
N ARG A 25 -10.19 16.71 -16.65
CA ARG A 25 -9.28 17.51 -15.84
C ARG A 25 -10.03 18.69 -15.25
N HIS A 26 -9.99 18.85 -13.94
CA HIS A 26 -10.52 20.04 -13.27
C HIS A 26 -9.49 21.19 -13.31
N ALA A 27 -9.95 22.44 -13.23
CA ALA A 27 -9.11 23.65 -13.22
C ALA A 27 -8.04 23.66 -12.11
N THR A 28 -8.31 23.05 -10.96
CA THR A 28 -7.32 22.86 -9.86
C THR A 28 -6.21 21.89 -10.21
N GLY A 29 -6.46 21.01 -11.18
CA GLY A 29 -5.60 19.90 -11.50
C GLY A 29 -6.06 18.53 -11.00
N ALA A 30 -7.26 18.39 -10.46
CA ALA A 30 -7.78 17.06 -10.17
C ALA A 30 -7.99 16.26 -11.46
N ARG A 31 -7.62 14.98 -11.42
CA ARG A 31 -7.82 14.03 -12.53
C ARG A 31 -9.05 13.21 -12.23
N VAL A 32 -9.98 13.11 -13.18
CA VAL A 32 -11.23 12.37 -12.98
C VAL A 32 -11.40 11.35 -14.09
N VAL A 33 -11.67 10.10 -13.72
CA VAL A 33 -12.16 9.06 -14.63
C VAL A 33 -13.59 8.72 -14.24
N SER A 34 -14.52 8.90 -15.18
CA SER A 34 -15.92 8.52 -15.04
C SER A 34 -16.22 7.37 -16.00
N ILE A 35 -16.61 6.21 -15.47
CA ILE A 35 -17.10 5.08 -16.24
C ILE A 35 -18.62 5.00 -16.08
N ALA A 36 -19.34 5.18 -17.18
CA ALA A 36 -20.79 4.96 -17.23
C ALA A 36 -21.06 3.51 -17.60
N ASN A 37 -21.68 2.76 -16.70
CA ASN A 37 -22.13 1.40 -16.94
C ASN A 37 -23.63 1.30 -16.65
N PRO A 38 -24.50 1.33 -17.67
CA PRO A 38 -25.96 1.33 -17.48
C PRO A 38 -26.52 -0.01 -17.01
N GLN A 39 -25.69 -1.06 -16.91
CA GLN A 39 -26.10 -2.42 -16.53
C GLN A 39 -25.68 -2.77 -15.09
N ASP A 40 -24.95 -1.89 -14.40
CA ASP A 40 -24.44 -2.14 -13.05
C ASP A 40 -24.97 -1.09 -12.07
N GLU A 41 -25.95 -1.51 -11.26
CA GLU A 41 -26.57 -0.68 -10.24
C GLU A 41 -25.63 -0.38 -9.06
N ASN A 42 -24.54 -1.14 -8.90
CA ASN A 42 -23.62 -0.98 -7.78
C ASN A 42 -22.56 0.08 -8.10
N LYS A 43 -22.88 1.33 -7.76
CA LYS A 43 -22.04 2.50 -8.04
C LYS A 43 -20.82 2.50 -7.13
N VAL A 44 -19.69 2.95 -7.65
CA VAL A 44 -18.43 3.08 -6.93
C VAL A 44 -17.88 4.47 -7.13
N PHE A 45 -17.40 5.06 -6.04
CA PHE A 45 -16.59 6.25 -6.02
C PHE A 45 -15.27 5.92 -5.33
N GLY A 46 -14.19 6.51 -5.79
CA GLY A 46 -12.96 6.54 -5.03
C GLY A 46 -12.18 7.81 -5.30
N ILE A 47 -11.50 8.28 -4.27
CA ILE A 47 -10.50 9.33 -4.39
C ILE A 47 -9.17 8.80 -3.86
N THR A 48 -8.13 9.01 -4.66
CA THR A 48 -6.78 8.53 -4.37
C THR A 48 -5.80 9.69 -4.43
N PHE A 49 -4.86 9.72 -3.49
CA PHE A 49 -3.75 10.66 -3.47
C PHE A 49 -2.44 9.89 -3.59
N ARG A 50 -1.47 10.42 -4.33
CA ARG A 50 -0.09 9.95 -4.21
C ARG A 50 0.48 10.44 -2.88
N THR A 51 0.94 9.53 -2.04
CA THR A 51 1.38 9.80 -0.67
C THR A 51 2.70 9.06 -0.39
N PRO A 52 3.78 9.34 -1.14
CA PRO A 52 5.05 8.65 -0.95
C PRO A 52 5.68 9.03 0.41
N PRO A 53 5.77 8.12 1.40
CA PRO A 53 6.51 8.38 2.63
C PRO A 53 8.02 8.49 2.38
N THR A 54 8.70 9.23 3.27
CA THR A 54 10.16 9.37 3.28
C THR A 54 10.83 8.58 4.41
N ASP A 55 10.05 8.00 5.31
CA ASP A 55 10.48 7.23 6.47
C ASP A 55 9.42 6.19 6.84
N SER A 56 9.73 5.33 7.82
CA SER A 56 8.83 4.26 8.28
C SER A 56 7.96 4.69 9.48
N THR A 57 7.66 5.99 9.64
CA THR A 57 6.79 6.46 10.73
C THR A 57 5.33 6.06 10.58
N GLY A 58 4.93 5.53 9.41
CA GLY A 58 3.54 5.18 9.11
C GLY A 58 2.65 6.39 8.87
N LEU A 59 3.22 7.57 8.62
CA LEU A 59 2.47 8.82 8.45
C LEU A 59 1.27 8.69 7.49
N PRO A 60 1.41 8.14 6.25
CA PRO A 60 0.28 8.02 5.34
C PRO A 60 -0.86 7.16 5.93
N HIS A 61 -0.51 6.09 6.65
CA HIS A 61 -1.47 5.19 7.28
C HIS A 61 -2.19 5.83 8.48
N ILE A 62 -1.45 6.53 9.33
CA ILE A 62 -2.02 7.28 10.45
C ILE A 62 -2.96 8.38 9.94
N LEU A 63 -2.58 9.07 8.86
CA LEU A 63 -3.41 10.09 8.25
C LEU A 63 -4.67 9.48 7.60
N GLU A 64 -4.55 8.29 7.01
CA GLU A 64 -5.69 7.56 6.46
C GLU A 64 -6.80 7.34 7.49
N HIS A 65 -6.45 6.84 8.66
CA HIS A 65 -7.36 6.72 9.79
C HIS A 65 -7.89 8.10 10.24
N SER A 66 -6.98 9.06 10.41
CA SER A 66 -7.27 10.33 11.06
C SER A 66 -8.22 11.24 10.28
N VAL A 67 -8.17 11.23 8.94
CA VAL A 67 -9.10 12.04 8.13
C VAL A 67 -10.55 11.57 8.26
N LEU A 68 -10.75 10.31 8.68
CA LEU A 68 -12.07 9.72 8.92
C LEU A 68 -12.61 9.99 10.34
N CYS A 69 -11.85 10.68 11.20
CA CYS A 69 -12.24 11.08 12.56
C CYS A 69 -13.02 12.41 12.63
N GLY A 70 -13.81 12.70 11.60
CA GLY A 70 -14.63 13.91 11.52
C GLY A 70 -14.04 14.99 10.62
N SER A 71 -14.94 15.81 10.10
CA SER A 71 -14.62 16.82 9.09
C SER A 71 -15.41 18.11 9.32
N ARG A 72 -15.21 19.12 8.47
CA ARG A 72 -15.87 20.42 8.56
C ARG A 72 -17.39 20.32 8.56
N LYS A 73 -17.97 19.60 7.59
CA LYS A 73 -19.41 19.37 7.39
C LYS A 73 -19.97 18.30 8.32
N PHE A 74 -19.14 17.33 8.71
CA PHE A 74 -19.52 16.21 9.58
C PHE A 74 -18.68 16.21 10.88
N PRO A 75 -18.91 17.16 11.80
CA PRO A 75 -18.06 17.38 12.98
C PRO A 75 -18.34 16.40 14.12
N VAL A 76 -18.75 15.17 13.82
CA VAL A 76 -18.92 14.08 14.79
C VAL A 76 -17.61 13.30 14.95
N LYS A 77 -17.44 12.60 16.07
CA LYS A 77 -16.16 11.96 16.41
C LYS A 77 -15.76 10.84 15.44
N GLU A 78 -16.73 10.01 15.03
CA GLU A 78 -16.46 8.83 14.17
C GLU A 78 -17.54 8.71 13.07
N PRO A 79 -17.59 9.63 12.08
CA PRO A 79 -18.56 9.56 10.99
C PRO A 79 -18.51 8.24 10.23
N PHE A 80 -17.30 7.70 9.99
CA PHE A 80 -17.09 6.42 9.33
C PHE A 80 -17.83 5.27 10.03
N VAL A 81 -17.76 5.20 11.36
CA VAL A 81 -18.45 4.16 12.15
C VAL A 81 -19.96 4.28 12.06
N GLU A 82 -20.49 5.51 12.01
CA GLU A 82 -21.94 5.73 11.86
C GLU A 82 -22.41 5.36 10.44
N LEU A 83 -21.60 5.62 9.41
CA LEU A 83 -21.85 5.10 8.06
C LEU A 83 -21.78 3.56 8.02
N LEU A 84 -20.86 2.94 8.75
CA LEU A 84 -20.80 1.48 8.87
C LEU A 84 -22.11 0.89 9.44
N LYS A 85 -22.77 1.58 10.36
CA LYS A 85 -24.02 1.11 10.99
C LYS A 85 -25.29 1.46 10.21
N GLY A 86 -25.32 2.63 9.56
CA GLY A 86 -26.56 3.25 9.07
C GLY A 86 -26.74 3.35 7.55
N SER A 87 -25.68 3.13 6.76
CA SER A 87 -25.75 3.19 5.29
C SER A 87 -26.21 1.89 4.64
N LEU A 88 -26.65 1.99 3.38
CA LEU A 88 -26.93 0.86 2.48
C LEU A 88 -25.73 0.50 1.59
N LYS A 89 -24.53 0.85 2.04
CA LYS A 89 -23.27 0.56 1.33
C LYS A 89 -23.17 -0.92 0.95
N THR A 90 -22.57 -1.16 -0.19
CA THR A 90 -22.01 -2.47 -0.55
C THR A 90 -20.52 -2.55 -0.23
N PHE A 91 -19.85 -1.41 -0.12
CA PHE A 91 -18.45 -1.30 0.27
C PHE A 91 -18.17 0.06 0.93
N LEU A 92 -17.35 0.06 1.97
CA LEU A 92 -16.85 1.27 2.64
C LEU A 92 -15.52 0.91 3.28
N ASN A 93 -14.44 1.49 2.79
CA ASN A 93 -13.13 1.31 3.40
C ASN A 93 -12.20 2.46 3.03
N ALA A 94 -10.97 2.37 3.50
CA ALA A 94 -9.83 3.09 2.98
C ALA A 94 -8.60 2.16 2.98
N PHE A 95 -7.59 2.51 2.19
CA PHE A 95 -6.40 1.69 1.99
C PHE A 95 -5.16 2.56 1.89
N THR A 96 -4.11 2.19 2.63
CA THR A 96 -2.79 2.76 2.48
C THR A 96 -1.86 1.77 1.79
N TYR A 97 -1.36 2.17 0.62
CA TYR A 97 -0.35 1.46 -0.15
C TYR A 97 1.01 2.15 0.00
N PRO A 98 2.10 1.53 -0.47
CA PRO A 98 3.44 2.11 -0.38
C PRO A 98 3.60 3.52 -0.97
N ASP A 99 2.77 3.94 -1.92
CA ASP A 99 2.87 5.26 -2.58
C ASP A 99 1.53 6.01 -2.75
N LYS A 100 0.43 5.45 -2.24
CA LYS A 100 -0.90 6.04 -2.41
C LYS A 100 -1.83 5.71 -1.25
N THR A 101 -2.75 6.61 -0.98
CA THR A 101 -3.88 6.36 -0.07
C THR A 101 -5.18 6.47 -0.87
N CYS A 102 -6.04 5.47 -0.75
CA CYS A 102 -7.29 5.34 -1.50
C CYS A 102 -8.50 5.32 -0.57
N TYR A 103 -9.55 6.05 -0.92
CA TYR A 103 -10.80 6.12 -0.15
C TYR A 103 -12.00 5.73 -1.00
N PRO A 104 -12.27 4.42 -1.18
CA PRO A 104 -13.40 3.96 -1.98
C PRO A 104 -14.68 3.69 -1.18
N VAL A 105 -15.81 4.02 -1.78
CA VAL A 105 -17.16 3.71 -1.31
C VAL A 105 -18.00 3.12 -2.44
N ALA A 106 -18.96 2.28 -2.08
CA ALA A 106 -19.91 1.74 -3.05
C ALA A 106 -21.30 1.55 -2.46
N SER A 107 -22.33 1.74 -3.28
CA SER A 107 -23.72 1.50 -2.90
C SER A 107 -24.60 1.24 -4.12
N GLN A 108 -25.60 0.37 -3.95
CA GLN A 108 -26.66 0.17 -4.95
C GLN A 108 -27.73 1.28 -4.88
N SER A 109 -27.88 1.91 -3.71
CA SER A 109 -28.83 3.01 -3.51
C SER A 109 -28.19 4.33 -3.94
N GLN A 110 -28.79 5.01 -4.92
CA GLN A 110 -28.25 6.27 -5.45
C GLN A 110 -28.14 7.37 -4.39
N GLN A 111 -29.15 7.51 -3.52
CA GLN A 111 -29.09 8.54 -2.46
C GLN A 111 -28.02 8.21 -1.42
N ASP A 112 -27.90 6.93 -1.05
CA ASP A 112 -26.88 6.49 -0.11
C ASP A 112 -25.48 6.68 -0.71
N PHE A 113 -25.28 6.32 -1.98
CA PHE A 113 -24.04 6.56 -2.71
C PHE A 113 -23.60 8.02 -2.63
N TYR A 114 -24.47 8.98 -2.96
CA TYR A 114 -24.10 10.40 -2.88
C TYR A 114 -23.85 10.89 -1.45
N ASN A 115 -24.56 10.34 -0.45
CA ASN A 115 -24.25 10.66 0.95
C ASN A 115 -22.85 10.16 1.35
N LEU A 116 -22.45 8.96 0.90
CA LEU A 116 -21.12 8.40 1.16
C LEU A 116 -20.03 9.23 0.49
N VAL A 117 -20.23 9.61 -0.77
CA VAL A 117 -19.31 10.47 -1.53
C VAL A 117 -19.12 11.82 -0.83
N ASP A 118 -20.22 12.44 -0.38
CA ASP A 118 -20.21 13.73 0.32
C ASP A 118 -19.40 13.67 1.63
N VAL A 119 -19.59 12.61 2.43
CA VAL A 119 -18.81 12.40 3.66
C VAL A 119 -17.33 12.18 3.35
N TYR A 120 -17.00 11.38 2.34
CA TYR A 120 -15.61 11.07 1.99
C TYR A 120 -14.87 12.28 1.41
N LEU A 121 -15.51 13.06 0.54
CA LEU A 121 -14.92 14.29 0.00
C LEU A 121 -14.61 15.31 1.10
N ASP A 122 -15.55 15.52 2.03
CA ASP A 122 -15.31 16.45 3.14
C ASP A 122 -14.26 15.91 4.13
N ALA A 123 -14.22 14.60 4.35
CA ALA A 123 -13.20 13.95 5.18
C ALA A 123 -11.78 14.17 4.62
N VAL A 124 -11.55 13.93 3.33
CA VAL A 124 -10.19 14.03 2.78
C VAL A 124 -9.75 15.48 2.56
N PHE A 125 -10.64 16.38 2.14
CA PHE A 125 -10.28 17.78 1.84
C PHE A 125 -10.37 18.72 3.05
N HIS A 126 -11.29 18.45 3.98
CA HIS A 126 -11.51 19.29 5.16
C HIS A 126 -11.60 18.48 6.47
N PRO A 127 -10.61 17.61 6.75
CA PRO A 127 -10.59 16.84 7.99
C PRO A 127 -10.44 17.74 9.21
N ARG A 128 -10.95 17.28 10.36
CA ARG A 128 -10.71 17.90 11.66
C ARG A 128 -9.49 17.27 12.33
N LEU A 129 -8.31 17.52 11.76
CA LEU A 129 -7.05 17.06 12.34
C LEU A 129 -6.71 17.90 13.58
N THR A 130 -6.46 17.24 14.72
CA THR A 130 -5.95 17.87 15.94
C THR A 130 -4.87 16.99 16.58
N PRO A 131 -4.02 17.55 17.47
CA PRO A 131 -3.04 16.74 18.20
C PRO A 131 -3.66 15.55 18.96
N GLU A 132 -4.89 15.66 19.42
CA GLU A 132 -5.63 14.57 20.08
C GLU A 132 -6.01 13.45 19.10
N VAL A 133 -6.38 13.79 17.86
CA VAL A 133 -6.65 12.79 16.81
C VAL A 133 -5.36 12.03 16.49
N LEU A 134 -4.24 12.72 16.29
CA LEU A 134 -2.94 12.07 16.07
C LEU A 134 -2.56 11.15 17.24
N LYS A 135 -2.78 11.59 18.48
CA LYS A 135 -2.51 10.75 19.66
C LYS A 135 -3.39 9.49 19.68
N GLN A 136 -4.67 9.62 19.35
CA GLN A 136 -5.60 8.49 19.35
C GLN A 136 -5.25 7.48 18.24
N GLU A 137 -5.19 7.95 16.99
CA GLU A 137 -5.04 7.08 15.82
C GLU A 137 -3.59 6.66 15.59
N GLY A 138 -2.63 7.56 15.80
CA GLY A 138 -1.21 7.30 15.59
C GLY A 138 -0.53 6.69 16.81
N TRP A 139 -0.02 7.55 17.68
CA TRP A 139 0.66 7.13 18.89
C TRP A 139 0.68 8.22 19.99
N HIS A 140 0.77 7.79 21.24
CA HIS A 140 0.99 8.63 22.41
C HIS A 140 1.61 7.83 23.56
N TYR A 141 2.07 8.56 24.59
CA TYR A 141 2.43 7.97 25.86
C TYR A 141 1.21 7.77 26.75
N GLU A 142 1.04 6.58 27.30
CA GLU A 142 0.06 6.27 28.35
C GLU A 142 0.79 5.90 29.64
N VAL A 143 0.31 6.44 30.76
CA VAL A 143 0.79 6.10 32.10
C VAL A 143 -0.28 5.27 32.79
N ASP A 144 0.07 4.07 33.21
CA ASP A 144 -0.86 3.21 33.96
C ASP A 144 -1.01 3.64 35.43
N GLU A 145 -1.87 2.94 36.18
CA GLU A 145 -2.13 3.22 37.60
C GLU A 145 -0.89 3.07 38.49
N GLU A 146 0.11 2.32 38.03
CA GLU A 146 1.37 2.04 38.72
C GLU A 146 2.46 3.08 38.37
N GLY A 147 2.18 3.99 37.44
CA GLY A 147 3.09 5.03 36.99
C GLY A 147 4.04 4.59 35.87
N THR A 148 3.79 3.45 35.24
CA THR A 148 4.61 2.92 34.15
C THR A 148 4.21 3.57 32.83
N LEU A 149 5.20 4.13 32.11
CA LEU A 149 5.02 4.74 30.81
C LEU A 149 5.03 3.67 29.71
N SER A 150 4.09 3.73 28.77
CA SER A 150 4.02 2.85 27.60
C SER A 150 3.57 3.61 26.35
N TYR A 151 3.81 3.03 25.16
CA TYR A 151 3.25 3.54 23.91
C TYR A 151 1.85 2.97 23.66
N LYS A 152 0.94 3.82 23.18
CA LYS A 152 -0.43 3.46 22.77
C LYS A 152 -0.82 4.20 21.50
N GLY A 153 -1.76 3.65 20.75
CA GLY A 153 -2.33 4.25 19.53
C GLY A 153 -2.99 3.17 18.68
N VAL A 154 -3.94 3.52 17.83
CA VAL A 154 -4.63 2.54 16.97
C VAL A 154 -3.64 1.90 16.00
N VAL A 155 -3.01 2.71 15.15
CA VAL A 155 -2.04 2.25 14.14
C VAL A 155 -0.79 1.67 14.80
N PHE A 156 -0.29 2.26 15.90
CA PHE A 156 0.84 1.67 16.63
C PHE A 156 0.57 0.22 17.07
N ASN A 157 -0.60 -0.07 17.63
CA ASN A 157 -0.95 -1.42 18.06
C ASN A 157 -1.24 -2.35 16.88
N GLU A 158 -1.88 -1.83 15.83
CA GLU A 158 -2.11 -2.57 14.59
C GLU A 158 -0.78 -3.05 13.98
N MET A 159 0.18 -2.14 13.83
CA MET A 159 1.49 -2.43 13.24
C MET A 159 2.35 -3.33 14.13
N LYS A 160 2.23 -3.25 15.47
CA LYS A 160 2.82 -4.26 16.36
C LYS A 160 2.25 -5.66 16.10
N GLY A 161 0.94 -5.78 15.92
CA GLY A 161 0.32 -7.05 15.56
C GLY A 161 0.73 -7.51 14.17
N ALA A 162 0.79 -6.61 13.20
CA ALA A 162 1.17 -6.92 11.82
C ALA A 162 2.62 -7.43 11.73
N ASN A 163 3.56 -6.82 12.46
CA ASN A 163 4.97 -7.23 12.49
C ASN A 163 5.24 -8.52 13.28
N SER A 164 4.24 -9.05 13.98
CA SER A 164 4.32 -10.41 14.55
C SER A 164 4.09 -11.52 13.51
N SER A 165 3.63 -11.19 12.29
CA SER A 165 3.46 -12.15 11.20
C SER A 165 4.77 -12.29 10.41
N PRO A 166 5.43 -13.46 10.45
CA PRO A 166 6.68 -13.68 9.71
C PRO A 166 6.49 -13.54 8.19
N GLU A 167 5.34 -13.95 7.66
CA GLU A 167 5.02 -13.77 6.24
C GLU A 167 4.91 -12.30 5.83
N ARG A 168 4.35 -11.44 6.71
CA ARG A 168 4.29 -10.00 6.43
C ARG A 168 5.70 -9.39 6.46
N VAL A 169 6.49 -9.72 7.47
CA VAL A 169 7.90 -9.30 7.57
C VAL A 169 8.69 -9.74 6.34
N MET A 170 8.47 -10.97 5.88
CA MET A 170 9.08 -11.50 4.66
C MET A 170 8.69 -10.68 3.42
N ALA A 171 7.39 -10.40 3.24
CA ALA A 171 6.89 -9.63 2.10
C ALA A 171 7.46 -8.20 2.10
N GLU A 172 7.54 -7.57 3.26
CA GLU A 172 8.11 -6.23 3.43
C GLU A 172 9.59 -6.21 3.04
N HIS A 173 10.42 -7.12 3.56
CA HIS A 173 11.83 -7.20 3.20
C HIS A 173 12.03 -7.51 1.71
N CYS A 174 11.19 -8.36 1.11
CA CYS A 174 11.25 -8.66 -0.32
C CYS A 174 10.99 -7.42 -1.19
N GLN A 175 10.09 -6.53 -0.77
CA GLN A 175 9.88 -5.24 -1.45
C GLN A 175 11.05 -4.29 -1.18
N GLN A 176 11.37 -4.03 0.09
CA GLN A 176 12.35 -3.02 0.47
C GLN A 176 13.74 -3.30 -0.09
N VAL A 177 14.15 -4.58 -0.14
CA VAL A 177 15.45 -4.96 -0.70
C VAL A 177 15.56 -4.56 -2.17
N LEU A 178 14.47 -4.67 -2.95
CA LEU A 178 14.45 -4.32 -4.36
C LEU A 178 14.37 -2.81 -4.59
N PHE A 179 13.93 -2.02 -3.61
CA PHE A 179 13.67 -0.58 -3.77
C PHE A 179 14.40 0.32 -2.76
N PRO A 180 15.73 0.17 -2.54
CA PRO A 180 16.44 0.87 -1.49
C PRO A 180 16.53 2.40 -1.66
N GLU A 181 16.25 2.93 -2.86
CA GLU A 181 16.40 4.36 -3.19
C GLU A 181 15.07 5.09 -3.35
N THR A 182 13.94 4.39 -3.21
CA THR A 182 12.60 4.95 -3.47
C THR A 182 11.71 4.82 -2.23
N THR A 183 10.50 5.40 -2.30
CA THR A 183 9.50 5.30 -1.22
C THR A 183 9.11 3.85 -0.88
N TYR A 184 9.30 2.90 -1.81
CA TYR A 184 9.02 1.49 -1.57
C TYR A 184 10.06 0.81 -0.66
N GLY A 185 11.17 1.49 -0.35
CA GLY A 185 12.20 1.08 0.59
C GLY A 185 11.88 1.34 2.07
N VAL A 186 10.72 1.94 2.37
CA VAL A 186 10.24 2.18 3.75
C VAL A 186 8.88 1.53 3.98
N ASP A 187 8.45 1.46 5.25
CA ASP A 187 7.12 0.94 5.61
C ASP A 187 6.10 2.08 5.67
N SER A 188 5.23 2.14 4.66
CA SER A 188 4.11 3.10 4.62
C SER A 188 3.06 2.84 5.70
N GLY A 189 2.95 1.60 6.19
CA GLY A 189 2.05 1.21 7.29
C GLY A 189 2.59 1.67 8.64
N GLY A 190 3.91 1.66 8.79
CA GLY A 190 4.65 2.20 9.92
C GLY A 190 5.36 1.11 10.72
N HIS A 191 6.68 1.22 10.83
CA HIS A 191 7.44 0.32 11.68
C HIS A 191 7.24 0.71 13.15
N PRO A 192 6.86 -0.20 14.09
CA PRO A 192 6.59 0.13 15.49
C PRO A 192 7.69 0.90 16.19
N GLN A 193 8.95 0.67 15.83
CA GLN A 193 10.09 1.41 16.40
C GLN A 193 10.20 2.86 15.89
N ALA A 194 9.66 3.16 14.71
CA ALA A 194 9.73 4.47 14.05
C ALA A 194 8.43 5.28 14.18
N ILE A 195 7.26 4.64 14.37
CA ILE A 195 5.98 5.33 14.61
C ILE A 195 6.12 6.41 15.71
N PRO A 196 6.78 6.14 16.87
CA PRO A 196 6.93 7.13 17.93
C PRO A 196 7.88 8.31 17.62
N ASP A 197 8.40 8.41 16.40
CA ASP A 197 9.15 9.57 15.92
C ASP A 197 8.27 10.57 15.16
N LEU A 198 7.03 10.20 14.82
CA LEU A 198 6.11 11.09 14.13
C LEU A 198 5.69 12.28 15.00
N THR A 199 5.94 13.48 14.49
CA THR A 199 5.52 14.75 15.11
C THR A 199 4.19 15.27 14.56
N TRP A 200 3.53 16.15 15.33
CA TRP A 200 2.32 16.84 14.86
C TRP A 200 2.58 17.69 13.62
N GLU A 201 3.72 18.38 13.57
CA GLU A 201 4.08 19.26 12.46
C GLU A 201 4.28 18.48 11.16
N GLN A 202 4.96 17.32 11.22
CA GLN A 202 5.08 16.41 10.07
C GLN A 202 3.71 15.90 9.62
N PHE A 203 2.88 15.46 10.56
CA PHE A 203 1.55 14.96 10.27
C PHE A 203 0.64 16.00 9.60
N GLU A 204 0.60 17.23 10.14
CA GLU A 204 -0.20 18.33 9.61
C GLU A 204 0.29 18.78 8.23
N SER A 205 1.61 18.97 8.06
CA SER A 205 2.19 19.38 6.78
C SER A 205 1.99 18.36 5.68
N PHE A 206 2.07 17.06 5.98
CA PHE A 206 1.84 16.00 5.00
C PHE A 206 0.43 16.06 4.41
N HIS A 207 -0.60 16.31 5.22
CA HIS A 207 -1.96 16.51 4.71
C HIS A 207 -2.01 17.73 3.77
N GLN A 208 -1.45 18.87 4.20
CA GLN A 208 -1.44 20.10 3.42
C GLN A 208 -0.69 19.95 2.07
N ASP A 209 0.33 19.11 2.03
CA ASP A 209 1.14 18.90 0.83
C ASP A 209 0.55 17.86 -0.13
N TYR A 210 -0.01 16.76 0.38
CA TYR A 210 -0.46 15.65 -0.46
C TYR A 210 -1.97 15.57 -0.69
N TYR A 211 -2.82 16.13 0.19
CA TYR A 211 -4.29 16.05 0.09
C TYR A 211 -4.90 17.26 -0.65
N HIS A 212 -4.16 17.80 -1.62
CA HIS A 212 -4.61 18.89 -2.48
C HIS A 212 -5.25 18.34 -3.77
N PRO A 213 -6.31 18.97 -4.33
CA PRO A 213 -6.94 18.55 -5.58
C PRO A 213 -5.97 18.29 -6.75
N SER A 214 -4.91 19.07 -6.90
CA SER A 214 -3.86 18.84 -7.93
C SER A 214 -3.23 17.44 -7.90
N ASN A 215 -3.25 16.80 -6.74
CA ASN A 215 -2.72 15.46 -6.47
C ASN A 215 -3.82 14.38 -6.39
N ALA A 216 -5.09 14.75 -6.63
CA ALA A 216 -6.22 13.84 -6.54
C ALA A 216 -6.47 13.08 -7.85
N TRP A 217 -6.71 11.78 -7.71
CA TRP A 217 -7.12 10.83 -8.73
C TRP A 217 -8.49 10.30 -8.37
N ILE A 218 -9.52 10.79 -9.08
CA ILE A 218 -10.92 10.62 -8.70
C ILE A 218 -11.61 9.68 -9.68
N TRP A 219 -12.24 8.64 -9.16
CA TRP A 219 -12.89 7.60 -9.93
C TRP A 219 -14.39 7.56 -9.66
N PHE A 220 -15.18 7.42 -10.72
CA PHE A 220 -16.60 7.07 -10.64
C PHE A 220 -16.90 5.89 -11.56
N TYR A 221 -17.78 5.01 -11.10
CA TYR A 221 -18.32 3.89 -11.87
C TYR A 221 -19.78 3.65 -11.50
N GLY A 222 -20.61 3.31 -12.49
CA GLY A 222 -21.99 2.85 -12.27
C GLY A 222 -22.98 3.46 -13.26
N ASP A 223 -24.27 3.25 -12.97
CA ASP A 223 -25.43 3.68 -13.75
C ASP A 223 -25.98 5.07 -13.36
N ASP A 224 -25.38 5.76 -12.40
CA ASP A 224 -25.84 7.07 -11.96
C ASP A 224 -25.52 8.20 -12.97
N PRO A 225 -26.30 9.31 -12.97
CA PRO A 225 -26.11 10.39 -13.94
C PRO A 225 -24.73 11.06 -13.83
N GLU A 226 -23.96 11.04 -14.91
CA GLU A 226 -22.59 11.58 -14.92
C GLU A 226 -22.50 13.07 -14.61
N ASP A 227 -23.45 13.87 -15.11
CA ASP A 227 -23.51 15.31 -14.80
C ASP A 227 -23.55 15.54 -13.28
N ARG A 228 -24.23 14.67 -12.52
CA ARG A 228 -24.31 14.80 -11.06
C ARG A 228 -22.98 14.48 -10.38
N ARG A 229 -22.18 13.58 -10.93
CA ARG A 229 -20.82 13.26 -10.43
C ARG A 229 -19.95 14.52 -10.46
N LEU A 230 -19.95 15.21 -11.60
CA LEU A 230 -19.16 16.43 -11.79
C LEU A 230 -19.66 17.58 -10.91
N GLU A 231 -20.98 17.75 -10.77
CA GLU A 231 -21.56 18.73 -9.84
C GLU A 231 -21.11 18.50 -8.39
N ILE A 232 -21.15 17.26 -7.90
CA ILE A 232 -20.70 16.92 -6.53
C ILE A 232 -19.22 17.24 -6.35
N LEU A 233 -18.38 16.93 -7.34
CA LEU A 233 -16.96 17.25 -7.27
C LEU A 233 -16.72 18.76 -7.26
N ASP A 234 -17.41 19.51 -8.12
CA ASP A 234 -17.27 20.96 -8.25
C ASP A 234 -17.55 21.69 -6.93
N GLU A 235 -18.52 21.21 -6.14
CA GLU A 235 -18.85 21.74 -4.80
C GLU A 235 -17.64 21.78 -3.85
N TYR A 236 -16.67 20.86 -4.01
CA TYR A 236 -15.44 20.79 -3.21
C TYR A 236 -14.22 21.35 -3.93
N LEU A 237 -14.02 20.96 -5.19
CA LEU A 237 -12.80 21.30 -5.93
C LEU A 237 -12.72 22.80 -6.24
N SER A 238 -13.85 23.49 -6.40
CA SER A 238 -13.89 24.94 -6.65
C SER A 238 -13.43 25.79 -5.45
N GLU A 239 -13.26 25.19 -4.27
CA GLU A 239 -12.71 25.87 -3.08
C GLU A 239 -11.19 26.06 -3.12
N PHE A 240 -10.51 25.44 -4.08
CA PHE A 240 -9.05 25.40 -4.16
C PHE A 240 -8.54 26.13 -5.40
N ASP A 241 -7.36 26.73 -5.27
CA ASP A 241 -6.58 27.20 -6.42
C ASP A 241 -5.74 26.04 -6.99
N THR A 242 -5.25 26.19 -8.23
CA THR A 242 -4.25 25.25 -8.75
C THR A 242 -2.92 25.39 -8.01
N ARG A 243 -2.31 24.26 -7.64
CA ARG A 243 -0.97 24.18 -7.02
C ARG A 243 -0.12 23.12 -7.72
N SER A 244 1.19 23.33 -7.75
CA SER A 244 2.15 22.26 -8.07
C SER A 244 2.35 21.38 -6.83
N ALA A 245 2.05 20.09 -6.95
CA ALA A 245 2.38 19.08 -5.95
C ALA A 245 3.40 18.12 -6.58
N ASP A 246 4.61 18.04 -6.01
CA ASP A 246 5.59 17.05 -6.42
C ASP A 246 5.41 15.78 -5.57
N SER A 247 4.56 14.89 -6.06
CA SER A 247 4.26 13.59 -5.46
C SER A 247 4.76 12.44 -6.34
N SER A 248 5.69 12.72 -7.25
CA SER A 248 6.21 11.74 -8.18
C SER A 248 7.04 10.67 -7.46
N VAL A 249 6.83 9.40 -7.82
CA VAL A 249 7.60 8.27 -7.28
C VAL A 249 8.77 8.03 -8.20
N ALA A 250 10.02 8.09 -7.73
CA ALA A 250 11.19 7.86 -8.56
C ALA A 250 11.31 6.39 -9.03
N LEU A 251 12.02 6.17 -10.13
CA LEU A 251 12.43 4.82 -10.54
C LEU A 251 13.65 4.37 -9.75
N GLN A 252 13.73 3.07 -9.51
CA GLN A 252 14.85 2.44 -8.83
C GLN A 252 16.03 2.21 -9.78
N SER A 253 17.23 2.62 -9.35
CA SER A 253 18.46 2.35 -10.09
C SER A 253 18.71 0.84 -10.22
N ARG A 254 19.07 0.39 -11.43
CA ARG A 254 19.39 -1.02 -11.71
C ARG A 254 20.72 -1.43 -11.09
N TRP A 255 20.78 -2.62 -10.48
CA TRP A 255 22.02 -3.18 -9.97
C TRP A 255 22.79 -3.92 -11.05
N SER A 256 24.12 -3.95 -10.92
CA SER A 256 25.01 -4.73 -11.79
C SER A 256 25.22 -6.17 -11.31
N GLU A 257 24.86 -6.48 -10.07
CA GLU A 257 25.04 -7.79 -9.46
C GLU A 257 23.88 -8.12 -8.50
N PRO A 258 23.50 -9.40 -8.36
CA PRO A 258 22.52 -9.82 -7.37
C PRO A 258 22.96 -9.53 -5.94
N LYS A 259 21.99 -9.35 -5.04
CA LYS A 259 22.22 -9.12 -3.62
C LYS A 259 21.66 -10.24 -2.76
N THR A 260 22.18 -10.32 -1.55
CA THR A 260 21.67 -11.21 -0.49
C THR A 260 21.50 -10.40 0.78
N ILE A 261 20.36 -10.54 1.44
CA ILE A 261 20.14 -10.01 2.79
C ILE A 261 19.74 -11.14 3.73
N GLU A 262 20.14 -11.01 4.98
CA GLU A 262 19.82 -11.94 6.05
C GLU A 262 19.16 -11.14 7.18
N GLU A 263 17.90 -11.45 7.46
CA GLU A 263 17.08 -10.77 8.46
C GLU A 263 16.52 -11.80 9.45
N THR A 264 15.99 -11.31 10.57
CA THR A 264 15.37 -12.17 11.57
C THR A 264 13.95 -11.76 11.91
N TYR A 265 13.17 -12.72 12.37
CA TYR A 265 11.81 -12.49 12.87
C TYR A 265 11.62 -13.12 14.25
N SER A 266 10.72 -12.52 15.02
CA SER A 266 10.38 -12.99 16.36
C SER A 266 9.64 -14.33 16.33
N VAL A 267 10.13 -15.28 17.11
CA VAL A 267 9.44 -16.56 17.41
C VAL A 267 9.31 -16.73 18.92
N SER A 268 8.26 -17.40 19.38
CA SER A 268 8.17 -17.75 20.79
C SER A 268 9.15 -18.89 21.11
N GLU A 269 9.73 -18.90 22.31
CA GLU A 269 10.61 -20.00 22.76
C GLU A 269 9.93 -21.38 22.71
N GLN A 270 8.59 -21.42 22.72
CA GLN A 270 7.80 -22.65 22.64
C GLN A 270 7.60 -23.14 21.19
N ASP A 271 7.75 -22.24 20.21
CA ASP A 271 7.63 -22.51 18.77
C ASP A 271 8.99 -22.77 18.12
N VAL A 272 10.08 -22.65 18.88
CA VAL A 272 11.40 -23.13 18.47
C VAL A 272 11.43 -24.64 18.69
N ASP A 273 11.12 -25.41 17.65
CA ASP A 273 11.28 -26.86 17.62
C ASP A 273 12.77 -27.25 17.86
N ASP A 274 13.04 -28.55 18.12
CA ASP A 274 14.41 -29.10 18.33
C ASP A 274 15.41 -28.73 17.20
N ASP A 275 14.91 -28.34 16.02
CA ASP A 275 15.70 -27.92 14.85
C ASP A 275 15.96 -26.40 14.77
N GLY A 276 15.64 -25.61 15.81
CA GLY A 276 15.99 -24.18 15.89
C GLY A 276 15.02 -23.22 15.20
N GLY A 277 13.81 -23.69 14.89
CA GLY A 277 12.78 -22.95 14.15
C GLY A 277 12.96 -23.04 12.62
N LYS A 278 11.98 -22.57 11.85
CA LYS A 278 11.97 -22.71 10.38
C LYS A 278 12.21 -21.38 9.66
N CYS A 279 13.15 -21.38 8.73
CA CYS A 279 13.49 -20.21 7.92
C CYS A 279 12.46 -19.98 6.80
N MET A 280 12.44 -18.76 6.30
CA MET A 280 11.82 -18.40 5.02
C MET A 280 12.88 -17.88 4.07
N VAL A 281 12.82 -18.31 2.82
CA VAL A 281 13.77 -17.89 1.78
C VAL A 281 12.99 -17.50 0.54
N ALA A 282 13.22 -16.31 0.00
CA ALA A 282 12.66 -15.89 -1.28
C ALA A 282 13.70 -15.26 -2.19
N VAL A 283 13.55 -15.52 -3.48
CA VAL A 283 14.32 -14.90 -4.56
C VAL A 283 13.42 -13.94 -5.30
N ASN A 284 13.90 -12.70 -5.45
CA ASN A 284 13.11 -11.56 -5.87
C ASN A 284 13.76 -10.88 -7.06
N TRP A 285 12.98 -10.45 -8.04
CA TRP A 285 13.47 -9.74 -9.23
C TRP A 285 12.67 -8.48 -9.47
N LEU A 286 13.33 -7.32 -9.51
CA LEU A 286 12.72 -6.11 -10.04
C LEU A 286 12.64 -6.23 -11.55
N LEU A 287 11.45 -6.12 -12.15
CA LEU A 287 11.28 -6.25 -13.59
C LEU A 287 11.17 -4.88 -14.29
N GLY A 288 10.94 -3.82 -13.52
CA GLY A 288 10.89 -2.42 -13.98
C GLY A 288 9.48 -1.98 -14.38
N GLU A 289 9.39 -0.82 -15.02
CA GLU A 289 8.19 -0.44 -15.77
C GLU A 289 8.10 -1.39 -16.97
N ALA A 290 7.14 -2.32 -16.99
CA ALA A 290 6.91 -3.12 -18.19
C ALA A 290 6.59 -2.15 -19.34
N ALA A 291 7.50 -2.04 -20.31
CA ALA A 291 7.53 -0.97 -21.30
C ALA A 291 6.26 -0.93 -22.18
N ASP A 292 5.58 -2.06 -22.31
CA ASP A 292 4.25 -2.18 -22.89
C ASP A 292 3.38 -3.16 -22.08
N TYR A 293 2.07 -3.02 -22.26
CA TYR A 293 1.08 -3.81 -21.53
C TYR A 293 1.05 -5.28 -21.97
N GLU A 294 1.47 -5.59 -23.20
CA GLU A 294 1.56 -6.96 -23.71
C GLU A 294 2.61 -7.76 -22.94
N THR A 295 3.81 -7.20 -22.76
CA THR A 295 4.89 -7.77 -21.95
C THR A 295 4.46 -7.94 -20.50
N ARG A 296 3.75 -6.96 -19.93
CA ARG A 296 3.20 -7.06 -18.56
C ARG A 296 2.23 -8.23 -18.44
N LEU A 297 1.30 -8.37 -19.37
CA LEU A 297 0.35 -9.48 -19.39
C LEU A 297 1.05 -10.83 -19.61
N GLY A 298 2.08 -10.86 -20.47
CA GLY A 298 2.95 -12.01 -20.67
C GLY A 298 3.64 -12.46 -19.37
N LEU A 299 4.18 -11.52 -18.59
CA LEU A 299 4.77 -11.79 -17.29
C LEU A 299 3.75 -12.26 -16.24
N GLN A 300 2.53 -11.71 -16.22
CA GLN A 300 1.44 -12.19 -15.36
C GLN A 300 0.99 -13.61 -15.73
N ILE A 301 0.95 -13.95 -17.02
CA ILE A 301 0.68 -15.31 -17.46
C ILE A 301 1.84 -16.24 -17.11
N LEU A 302 3.08 -15.77 -17.23
CA LEU A 302 4.28 -16.51 -16.82
C LEU A 302 4.25 -16.84 -15.32
N ASP A 303 3.84 -15.90 -14.47
CA ASP A 303 3.63 -16.15 -13.04
C ASP A 303 2.66 -17.34 -12.80
N TYR A 304 1.51 -17.33 -13.48
CA TYR A 304 0.56 -18.45 -13.39
C TYR A 304 1.15 -19.77 -13.93
N ILE A 305 1.92 -19.71 -15.03
CA ILE A 305 2.64 -20.87 -15.55
C ILE A 305 3.61 -21.41 -14.51
N LEU A 306 4.44 -20.57 -13.89
CA LEU A 306 5.52 -21.00 -12.99
C LEU A 306 5.01 -21.50 -11.64
N ILE A 307 4.01 -20.83 -11.05
CA ILE A 307 3.60 -21.10 -9.66
C ILE A 307 2.08 -21.16 -9.41
N GLY A 308 1.26 -20.87 -10.41
CA GLY A 308 -0.20 -20.68 -10.26
C GLY A 308 -0.98 -21.92 -9.82
N THR A 309 -0.45 -23.12 -10.02
CA THR A 309 -1.09 -24.39 -9.64
C THR A 309 -0.08 -25.36 -9.03
N SER A 310 -0.54 -26.41 -8.35
CA SER A 310 0.35 -27.47 -7.84
C SER A 310 1.10 -28.24 -8.95
N ALA A 311 0.63 -28.18 -10.19
CA ALA A 311 1.29 -28.78 -11.34
C ALA A 311 2.27 -27.82 -12.05
N SER A 312 2.25 -26.54 -11.71
CA SER A 312 3.14 -25.52 -12.28
C SER A 312 4.61 -25.89 -11.99
N PRO A 313 5.51 -25.87 -12.98
CA PRO A 313 6.83 -26.50 -12.90
C PRO A 313 7.70 -25.97 -11.76
N LEU A 314 7.74 -24.65 -11.53
CA LEU A 314 8.56 -24.08 -10.47
C LEU A 314 7.99 -24.40 -9.09
N ARG A 315 6.68 -24.22 -8.90
CA ARG A 315 6.02 -24.63 -7.64
C ARG A 315 6.19 -26.12 -7.36
N LYS A 316 6.02 -26.96 -8.37
CA LYS A 316 6.19 -28.42 -8.25
C LYS A 316 7.62 -28.76 -7.86
N ALA A 317 8.64 -28.18 -8.51
CA ALA A 317 10.04 -28.41 -8.16
C ALA A 317 10.34 -28.02 -6.70
N LEU A 318 9.83 -26.86 -6.25
CA LEU A 318 9.99 -26.38 -4.88
C LEU A 318 9.33 -27.30 -3.86
N ILE A 319 8.06 -27.67 -4.06
CA ILE A 319 7.33 -28.51 -3.10
C ILE A 319 7.85 -29.97 -3.10
N ASP A 320 8.10 -30.56 -4.27
CA ASP A 320 8.59 -31.94 -4.38
C ASP A 320 10.02 -32.10 -3.86
N SER A 321 10.78 -31.01 -3.71
CA SER A 321 12.13 -31.05 -3.15
C SER A 321 12.18 -31.44 -1.68
N GLY A 322 11.08 -31.21 -0.95
CA GLY A 322 11.01 -31.40 0.51
C GLY A 322 11.87 -30.42 1.32
N LEU A 323 12.38 -29.34 0.70
CA LEU A 323 13.19 -28.32 1.38
C LEU A 323 12.38 -27.40 2.30
N GLY A 324 11.08 -27.29 2.07
CA GLY A 324 10.17 -26.43 2.83
C GLY A 324 8.74 -26.96 2.80
N GLU A 325 7.86 -26.31 3.54
CA GLU A 325 6.47 -26.76 3.77
C GLU A 325 5.50 -26.19 2.75
N ASP A 326 5.71 -24.93 2.36
CA ASP A 326 4.90 -24.24 1.36
C ASP A 326 5.71 -23.08 0.75
N LEU A 327 5.16 -22.43 -0.27
CA LEU A 327 5.75 -21.21 -0.80
C LEU A 327 5.68 -20.08 0.25
N THR A 328 6.63 -19.14 0.20
CA THR A 328 6.59 -17.90 1.00
C THR A 328 5.39 -17.00 0.69
N GLY A 329 4.64 -17.30 -0.38
CA GLY A 329 3.72 -16.37 -1.01
C GLY A 329 4.44 -15.55 -2.09
N GLY A 330 3.84 -14.42 -2.47
CA GLY A 330 4.35 -13.56 -3.53
C GLY A 330 3.77 -13.91 -4.90
N GLY A 331 4.65 -14.06 -5.89
CA GLY A 331 4.34 -14.04 -7.31
C GLY A 331 4.60 -12.67 -7.92
N MET A 332 3.85 -12.32 -8.95
CA MET A 332 3.96 -11.03 -9.63
C MET A 332 3.25 -9.92 -8.85
N GLU A 333 4.01 -8.93 -8.36
CA GLU A 333 3.47 -7.68 -7.81
C GLU A 333 3.24 -6.68 -8.95
N THR A 334 2.03 -6.14 -9.06
CA THR A 334 1.61 -5.30 -10.20
C THR A 334 0.87 -4.03 -9.82
N GLU A 335 0.90 -3.60 -8.57
CA GLU A 335 0.24 -2.38 -8.09
C GLU A 335 1.22 -1.23 -7.79
N LEU A 336 2.53 -1.50 -7.84
CA LEU A 336 3.61 -0.51 -7.77
C LEU A 336 3.99 0.02 -9.15
N ARG A 337 4.78 1.10 -9.17
CA ARG A 337 5.28 1.73 -10.41
C ARG A 337 6.08 0.75 -11.26
N GLU A 338 7.03 0.07 -10.63
CA GLU A 338 7.82 -0.98 -11.23
C GLU A 338 7.37 -2.33 -10.66
N ILE A 339 7.11 -3.30 -11.54
CA ILE A 339 6.66 -4.63 -11.11
C ILE A 339 7.84 -5.45 -10.64
N PHE A 340 7.59 -6.39 -9.73
CA PHE A 340 8.58 -7.36 -9.32
C PHE A 340 7.97 -8.75 -9.22
N PHE A 341 8.83 -9.77 -9.29
CA PHE A 341 8.45 -11.16 -9.09
C PHE A 341 9.18 -11.71 -7.87
N SER A 342 8.46 -12.40 -6.99
CA SER A 342 9.00 -13.04 -5.79
C SER A 342 8.56 -14.50 -5.71
N VAL A 343 9.48 -15.41 -5.39
CA VAL A 343 9.17 -16.82 -5.17
C VAL A 343 10.15 -17.43 -4.17
N GLY A 344 9.66 -18.33 -3.34
CA GLY A 344 10.44 -18.86 -2.23
C GLY A 344 9.78 -20.04 -1.54
N LEU A 345 10.41 -20.52 -0.47
CA LEU A 345 9.87 -21.53 0.45
C LEU A 345 9.86 -21.00 1.89
N LYS A 346 8.78 -21.29 2.62
CA LYS A 346 8.71 -21.19 4.07
C LYS A 346 8.75 -22.57 4.70
N GLY A 347 9.14 -22.63 5.97
CA GLY A 347 9.27 -23.91 6.64
C GLY A 347 10.62 -24.60 6.38
N VAL A 348 11.67 -23.85 6.05
CA VAL A 348 12.96 -24.37 5.56
C VAL A 348 13.92 -24.60 6.72
N ALA A 349 14.59 -25.75 6.75
CA ALA A 349 15.66 -26.01 7.71
C ALA A 349 16.86 -25.08 7.46
N GLN A 350 17.49 -24.57 8.51
CA GLN A 350 18.52 -23.53 8.39
C GLN A 350 19.74 -23.99 7.56
N GLU A 351 20.14 -25.25 7.68
CA GLU A 351 21.22 -25.85 6.88
C GLU A 351 20.89 -25.95 5.38
N ASP A 352 19.61 -25.93 5.03
CA ASP A 352 19.09 -26.13 3.68
C ASP A 352 18.69 -24.82 2.99
N GLU A 353 18.70 -23.68 3.70
CA GLU A 353 18.23 -22.38 3.21
C GLU A 353 18.87 -22.00 1.85
N LYS A 354 20.17 -22.23 1.68
CA LYS A 354 20.92 -21.90 0.46
C LYS A 354 20.56 -22.79 -0.73
N ARG A 355 20.01 -23.98 -0.47
CA ARG A 355 19.56 -24.91 -1.52
C ARG A 355 18.29 -24.41 -2.19
N VAL A 356 17.49 -23.57 -1.52
CA VAL A 356 16.27 -23.00 -2.09
C VAL A 356 16.58 -22.06 -3.25
N GLU A 357 17.51 -21.11 -3.10
CA GLU A 357 17.93 -20.23 -4.20
C GLU A 357 18.47 -21.06 -5.38
N ALA A 358 19.36 -22.01 -5.11
CA ALA A 358 19.92 -22.87 -6.14
C ALA A 358 18.81 -23.61 -6.92
N LEU A 359 17.84 -24.20 -6.21
CA LEU A 359 16.72 -24.90 -6.83
C LEU A 359 15.85 -23.99 -7.70
N VAL A 360 15.56 -22.76 -7.25
CA VAL A 360 14.82 -21.78 -8.05
C VAL A 360 15.57 -21.48 -9.35
N ILE A 361 16.85 -21.14 -9.26
CA ILE A 361 17.66 -20.77 -10.43
C ILE A 361 17.82 -21.96 -11.38
N GLU A 362 18.18 -23.15 -10.88
CA GLU A 362 18.34 -24.35 -11.69
C GLU A 362 17.05 -24.74 -12.41
N THR A 363 15.90 -24.59 -11.74
CA THR A 363 14.58 -24.86 -12.35
C THR A 363 14.29 -23.86 -13.47
N LEU A 364 14.51 -22.55 -13.24
CA LEU A 364 14.33 -21.53 -14.27
C LEU A 364 15.28 -21.74 -15.45
N GLU A 365 16.54 -22.12 -15.21
CA GLU A 365 17.51 -22.46 -16.25
C GLU A 365 17.07 -23.67 -17.08
N SER A 366 16.56 -24.73 -16.43
CA SER A 366 16.03 -25.89 -17.13
C SER A 366 14.81 -25.53 -17.97
N LEU A 367 13.86 -24.76 -17.44
CA LEU A 367 12.69 -24.32 -18.21
C LEU A 367 13.10 -23.45 -19.41
N ALA A 368 14.04 -22.53 -19.22
CA ALA A 368 14.54 -21.66 -20.28
C ALA A 368 15.32 -22.40 -21.39
N ARG A 369 15.98 -23.51 -21.05
CA ARG A 369 16.81 -24.30 -21.98
C ARG A 369 16.02 -25.43 -22.65
N ASP A 370 15.26 -26.17 -21.86
CA ASP A 370 14.62 -27.44 -22.23
C ASP A 370 13.16 -27.22 -22.69
N GLY A 371 12.58 -26.06 -22.39
CA GLY A 371 11.22 -25.67 -22.74
C GLY A 371 10.21 -25.94 -21.63
N ILE A 372 9.11 -25.19 -21.67
CA ILE A 372 7.92 -25.43 -20.85
C ILE A 372 6.99 -26.37 -21.62
N ASP A 373 6.36 -27.30 -20.90
CA ASP A 373 5.34 -28.18 -21.48
C ASP A 373 4.21 -27.37 -22.13
N GLN A 374 3.90 -27.70 -23.38
CA GLN A 374 2.96 -26.94 -24.21
C GLN A 374 1.51 -27.03 -23.72
N GLU A 375 1.12 -28.17 -23.12
CA GLU A 375 -0.21 -28.27 -22.51
C GLU A 375 -0.30 -27.40 -21.25
N THR A 376 0.78 -27.27 -20.48
CA THR A 376 0.87 -26.35 -19.34
C THR A 376 0.72 -24.89 -19.78
N ILE A 377 1.39 -24.48 -20.86
CA ILE A 377 1.21 -23.13 -21.44
C ILE A 377 -0.25 -22.92 -21.86
N ARG A 378 -0.82 -23.84 -22.65
CA ARG A 378 -2.19 -23.71 -23.16
C ARG A 378 -3.23 -23.68 -22.04
N ALA A 379 -3.06 -24.51 -21.01
CA ALA A 379 -3.93 -24.54 -19.84
C ALA A 379 -3.87 -23.21 -19.05
N SER A 380 -2.67 -22.66 -18.88
CA SER A 380 -2.45 -21.36 -18.23
C SER A 380 -3.10 -20.22 -19.01
N LEU A 381 -2.87 -20.15 -20.33
CA LEU A 381 -3.49 -19.16 -21.21
C LEU A 381 -5.01 -19.20 -21.14
N ASN A 382 -5.61 -20.39 -21.25
CA ASN A 382 -7.06 -20.55 -21.17
C ASN A 382 -7.61 -20.16 -19.79
N THR A 383 -6.88 -20.45 -18.72
CA THR A 383 -7.30 -20.09 -17.36
C THR A 383 -7.25 -18.59 -17.13
N VAL A 384 -6.17 -17.93 -17.56
CA VAL A 384 -6.05 -16.47 -17.45
C VAL A 384 -7.09 -15.77 -18.32
N GLU A 385 -7.31 -16.24 -19.55
CA GLU A 385 -8.39 -15.74 -20.42
C GLU A 385 -9.75 -15.87 -19.73
N PHE A 386 -10.06 -17.04 -19.16
CA PHE A 386 -11.31 -17.26 -18.45
C PHE A 386 -11.46 -16.26 -17.30
N ARG A 387 -10.43 -16.05 -16.48
CA ARG A 387 -10.46 -15.09 -15.37
C ARG A 387 -10.68 -13.66 -15.84
N LEU A 388 -10.01 -13.24 -16.91
CA LEU A 388 -10.17 -11.90 -17.48
C LEU A 388 -11.59 -11.68 -18.01
N ARG A 389 -12.16 -12.67 -18.72
CA ARG A 389 -13.52 -12.60 -19.28
C ARG A 389 -14.62 -12.73 -18.23
N GLU A 390 -14.46 -13.63 -17.27
CA GLU A 390 -15.39 -13.78 -16.15
C GLU A 390 -15.40 -12.49 -15.30
N ASN A 391 -14.22 -11.85 -15.19
CA ASN A 391 -13.98 -10.66 -14.39
C ASN A 391 -14.63 -10.75 -13.00
N ASN A 392 -14.52 -11.94 -12.39
CA ASN A 392 -15.14 -12.25 -11.13
C ASN A 392 -14.43 -11.49 -10.01
N THR A 393 -15.10 -10.50 -9.44
CA THR A 393 -14.57 -9.66 -8.37
C THR A 393 -14.91 -10.19 -6.97
N GLY A 394 -15.46 -11.41 -6.88
CA GLY A 394 -15.84 -12.02 -5.61
C GLY A 394 -16.84 -11.16 -4.86
N SER A 395 -16.56 -10.88 -3.58
CA SER A 395 -17.38 -10.01 -2.73
C SER A 395 -17.14 -8.51 -2.98
N TYR A 396 -16.14 -8.12 -3.76
CA TYR A 396 -15.83 -6.72 -4.00
C TYR A 396 -16.68 -6.14 -5.15
N PRO A 397 -17.13 -4.88 -5.04
CA PRO A 397 -17.80 -4.20 -6.15
C PRO A 397 -16.93 -4.16 -7.41
N ARG A 398 -17.53 -4.38 -8.57
CA ARG A 398 -16.80 -4.41 -9.85
C ARG A 398 -16.06 -3.11 -10.11
N GLY A 399 -16.73 -1.97 -9.92
CA GLY A 399 -16.14 -0.65 -10.11
C GLY A 399 -14.91 -0.38 -9.24
N LEU A 400 -14.79 -1.02 -8.07
CA LEU A 400 -13.64 -0.88 -7.18
C LEU A 400 -12.42 -1.61 -7.76
N ILE A 401 -12.59 -2.86 -8.20
CA ILE A 401 -11.48 -3.61 -8.81
C ILE A 401 -11.00 -2.95 -10.11
N LEU A 402 -11.92 -2.38 -10.90
CA LEU A 402 -11.57 -1.60 -12.10
C LEU A 402 -10.78 -0.34 -11.74
N MET A 403 -11.15 0.35 -10.66
CA MET A 403 -10.38 1.50 -10.15
C MET A 403 -8.95 1.10 -9.79
N LEU A 404 -8.77 0.05 -8.99
CA LEU A 404 -7.43 -0.40 -8.56
C LEU A 404 -6.57 -0.84 -9.76
N ARG A 405 -7.15 -1.55 -10.72
CA ARG A 405 -6.46 -1.90 -11.98
C ARG A 405 -6.04 -0.67 -12.78
N SER A 406 -6.93 0.30 -12.93
CA SER A 406 -6.62 1.58 -13.60
C SER A 406 -5.46 2.29 -12.90
N LEU A 407 -5.48 2.38 -11.56
CA LEU A 407 -4.45 3.04 -10.77
C LEU A 407 -3.04 2.46 -10.96
N SER A 408 -2.90 1.18 -11.32
CA SER A 408 -1.58 0.57 -11.61
C SER A 408 -0.78 1.26 -12.73
N ARG A 409 -1.45 2.05 -13.58
CA ARG A 409 -0.83 2.88 -14.63
C ARG A 409 -1.22 4.33 -14.49
N TRP A 410 -2.50 4.58 -14.23
CA TRP A 410 -3.04 5.92 -14.12
C TRP A 410 -2.29 6.74 -13.07
N LEU A 411 -2.03 6.15 -11.89
CA LEU A 411 -1.26 6.81 -10.82
C LEU A 411 0.19 7.12 -11.22
N TYR A 412 0.68 6.75 -12.40
CA TYR A 412 2.00 7.12 -12.90
C TYR A 412 1.92 7.98 -14.17
N ASP A 413 0.83 8.75 -14.29
CA ASP A 413 0.55 9.68 -15.39
C ASP A 413 0.37 9.00 -16.76
N GLU A 414 -0.07 7.75 -16.75
CA GLU A 414 -0.39 6.98 -17.96
C GLU A 414 -1.90 6.82 -18.19
N ASP A 415 -2.25 6.19 -19.31
CA ASP A 415 -3.63 5.98 -19.73
C ASP A 415 -4.40 5.06 -18.73
N PRO A 416 -5.49 5.54 -18.10
CA PRO A 416 -6.27 4.77 -17.14
C PRO A 416 -7.04 3.58 -17.74
N PHE A 417 -7.27 3.59 -19.04
CA PHE A 417 -8.08 2.57 -19.70
C PHE A 417 -7.25 1.40 -20.23
N VAL A 418 -5.94 1.57 -20.41
CA VAL A 418 -5.05 0.47 -20.87
C VAL A 418 -5.15 -0.78 -19.98
N PRO A 419 -5.12 -0.68 -18.62
CA PRO A 419 -5.29 -1.85 -17.76
C PRO A 419 -6.66 -2.52 -17.81
N LEU A 420 -7.65 -1.88 -18.43
CA LEU A 420 -9.03 -2.34 -18.49
C LEU A 420 -9.35 -3.05 -19.81
N THR A 421 -8.53 -2.85 -20.85
CA THR A 421 -8.71 -3.41 -22.19
C THR A 421 -7.71 -4.54 -22.44
N PHE A 422 -8.14 -5.79 -22.21
CA PHE A 422 -7.26 -6.95 -22.24
C PHE A 422 -7.33 -7.75 -23.55
N GLU A 423 -8.36 -7.59 -24.39
CA GLU A 423 -8.61 -8.54 -25.48
C GLU A 423 -7.47 -8.60 -26.50
N LYS A 424 -7.01 -7.44 -26.99
CA LYS A 424 -5.90 -7.39 -27.95
C LYS A 424 -4.57 -7.87 -27.34
N PRO A 425 -4.10 -7.32 -26.20
CA PRO A 425 -2.89 -7.82 -25.54
C PRO A 425 -2.93 -9.32 -25.28
N LEU A 426 -4.09 -9.85 -24.86
CA LEU A 426 -4.26 -11.28 -24.63
C LEU A 426 -4.17 -12.09 -25.92
N ALA A 427 -4.79 -11.62 -27.01
CA ALA A 427 -4.70 -12.28 -28.31
C ALA A 427 -3.26 -12.33 -28.83
N ASP A 428 -2.52 -11.23 -28.68
CA ASP A 428 -1.11 -11.12 -29.08
C ASP A 428 -0.23 -12.08 -28.25
N VAL A 429 -0.38 -12.08 -26.92
CA VAL A 429 0.34 -13.02 -26.03
C VAL A 429 -0.04 -14.48 -26.30
N LYS A 430 -1.31 -14.78 -26.60
CA LYS A 430 -1.73 -16.14 -26.97
C LYS A 430 -1.07 -16.60 -28.27
N ALA A 431 -1.03 -15.73 -29.30
CA ALA A 431 -0.39 -16.04 -30.56
C ALA A 431 1.12 -16.33 -30.39
N LEU A 432 1.80 -15.56 -29.54
CA LEU A 432 3.20 -15.79 -29.20
C LEU A 432 3.40 -17.08 -28.37
N GLY A 433 2.59 -17.27 -27.34
CA GLY A 433 2.68 -18.40 -26.41
C GLY A 433 2.37 -19.76 -27.03
N GLU A 434 1.50 -19.82 -28.04
CA GLU A 434 1.17 -21.05 -28.78
C GLU A 434 2.10 -21.32 -29.98
N SER A 435 3.07 -20.44 -30.24
CA SER A 435 4.01 -20.57 -31.34
C SER A 435 5.33 -21.26 -30.93
N ASP A 436 6.09 -21.74 -31.91
CA ASP A 436 7.40 -22.37 -31.67
C ASP A 436 8.53 -21.36 -31.34
N THR A 437 8.21 -20.09 -31.02
CA THR A 437 9.22 -19.05 -30.73
C THR A 437 9.85 -19.18 -29.35
N GLY A 438 9.25 -19.97 -28.44
CA GLY A 438 9.67 -20.07 -27.05
C GLY A 438 9.52 -18.74 -26.30
N TYR A 439 8.35 -18.12 -26.43
CA TYR A 439 8.06 -16.79 -25.88
C TYR A 439 8.23 -16.73 -24.36
N PHE A 440 7.61 -17.66 -23.62
CA PHE A 440 7.69 -17.69 -22.15
C PHE A 440 9.08 -18.03 -21.65
N GLU A 441 9.80 -18.92 -22.35
CA GLU A 441 11.21 -19.19 -22.09
C GLU A 441 12.08 -17.95 -22.35
N GLY A 442 11.72 -17.14 -23.34
CA GLY A 442 12.31 -15.82 -23.60
C GLY A 442 12.13 -14.89 -22.41
N LEU A 443 10.90 -14.79 -21.89
CA LEU A 443 10.62 -13.97 -20.70
C LEU A 443 11.43 -14.43 -19.48
N ILE A 444 11.58 -15.75 -19.26
CA ILE A 444 12.45 -16.28 -18.20
C ILE A 444 13.90 -15.85 -18.41
N ARG A 445 14.43 -15.99 -19.64
CA ARG A 445 15.82 -15.61 -19.95
C ARG A 445 16.07 -14.12 -19.75
N ASP A 446 15.17 -13.28 -20.24
CA ASP A 446 15.40 -11.84 -20.33
C ASP A 446 15.09 -11.12 -19.02
N HIS A 447 14.00 -11.49 -18.34
CA HIS A 447 13.51 -10.77 -17.16
C HIS A 447 13.92 -11.40 -15.82
N LEU A 448 14.25 -12.70 -15.80
CA LEU A 448 14.66 -13.40 -14.57
C LEU A 448 16.14 -13.80 -14.60
N LEU A 449 16.57 -14.68 -15.51
CA LEU A 449 17.94 -15.21 -15.50
C LEU A 449 18.99 -14.17 -15.91
N GLY A 450 18.69 -13.33 -16.91
CA GLY A 450 19.55 -12.25 -17.39
C GLY A 450 19.48 -10.96 -16.57
N ASN A 451 18.64 -10.93 -15.54
CA ASN A 451 18.39 -9.74 -14.73
C ASN A 451 19.20 -9.77 -13.44
N SER A 452 20.19 -8.89 -13.36
CA SER A 452 21.06 -8.72 -12.18
C SER A 452 20.41 -7.97 -11.03
N HIS A 453 19.28 -7.30 -11.24
CA HIS A 453 18.50 -6.69 -10.16
C HIS A 453 17.65 -7.78 -9.48
N ARG A 454 18.36 -8.72 -8.86
CA ARG A 454 17.84 -9.86 -8.12
C ARG A 454 18.31 -9.81 -6.68
N ALA A 455 17.44 -10.11 -5.72
CA ALA A 455 17.78 -10.23 -4.32
C ALA A 455 17.29 -11.55 -3.72
N THR A 456 18.13 -12.23 -2.95
CA THR A 456 17.71 -13.33 -2.08
C THR A 456 17.56 -12.81 -0.66
N VAL A 457 16.39 -13.03 -0.06
CA VAL A 457 16.09 -12.71 1.33
C VAL A 457 16.07 -14.00 2.13
N PHE A 458 16.90 -14.07 3.17
CA PHE A 458 16.88 -15.13 4.18
C PHE A 458 16.27 -14.56 5.46
N LEU A 459 15.09 -15.04 5.86
CA LEU A 459 14.42 -14.61 7.08
C LEU A 459 14.47 -15.76 8.09
N ARG A 460 15.26 -15.59 9.16
CA ARG A 460 15.54 -16.63 10.15
C ARG A 460 14.80 -16.40 11.46
N PRO A 461 14.34 -17.45 12.13
CA PRO A 461 13.74 -17.33 13.46
C PRO A 461 14.77 -16.86 14.48
N ASP A 462 14.37 -15.99 15.38
CA ASP A 462 15.21 -15.50 16.47
C ASP A 462 14.39 -15.30 17.75
N ALA A 463 14.62 -16.20 18.72
CA ALA A 463 13.90 -16.21 19.99
C ALA A 463 14.21 -15.00 20.89
N GLU A 464 15.35 -14.35 20.67
CA GLU A 464 15.74 -13.15 21.42
C GLU A 464 15.30 -11.85 20.73
N HIS A 465 14.77 -11.91 19.51
CA HIS A 465 14.38 -10.72 18.73
C HIS A 465 13.37 -9.86 19.48
N ALA A 466 12.24 -10.44 19.89
CA ALA A 466 11.19 -9.73 20.64
C ALA A 466 11.75 -9.10 21.93
N ALA A 467 12.59 -9.83 22.67
CA ALA A 467 13.19 -9.32 23.91
C ALA A 467 14.12 -8.12 23.66
N ARG A 468 14.87 -8.11 22.55
CA ARG A 468 15.72 -6.97 22.16
C ARG A 468 14.89 -5.76 21.72
N GLU A 469 13.79 -5.98 21.02
CA GLU A 469 12.86 -4.90 20.66
C GLU A 469 12.21 -4.28 21.90
N GLU A 470 11.72 -5.11 22.83
CA GLU A 470 11.13 -4.67 24.10
C GLU A 470 12.14 -3.92 25.00
N GLU A 471 13.40 -4.37 25.05
CA GLU A 471 14.46 -3.65 25.77
C GLU A 471 14.74 -2.29 25.11
N THR A 472 14.80 -2.23 23.77
CA THR A 472 15.00 -0.98 23.04
C THR A 472 13.85 0.01 23.31
N GLU A 473 12.61 -0.47 23.28
CA GLU A 473 11.42 0.30 23.63
C GLU A 473 11.47 0.80 25.09
N ARG A 474 11.80 -0.08 26.04
CA ARG A 474 11.94 0.26 27.46
C ARG A 474 13.01 1.31 27.69
N GLN A 475 14.17 1.21 27.03
CA GLN A 475 15.24 2.20 27.15
C GLN A 475 14.82 3.56 26.60
N ARG A 476 14.10 3.58 25.47
CA ARG A 476 13.54 4.80 24.88
C ARG A 476 12.56 5.48 25.84
N LEU A 477 11.63 4.73 26.43
CA LEU A 477 10.66 5.23 27.41
C LEU A 477 11.34 5.73 28.70
N ALA A 478 12.33 5.01 29.21
CA ALA A 478 13.10 5.43 30.40
C ALA A 478 13.87 6.74 30.15
N GLY A 479 14.42 6.93 28.94
CA GLY A 479 15.06 8.18 28.53
C GLY A 479 14.11 9.38 28.55
N VAL A 480 12.86 9.19 28.12
CA VAL A 480 11.80 10.22 28.16
C VAL A 480 11.47 10.60 29.60
N VAL A 481 11.24 9.62 30.48
CA VAL A 481 10.97 9.87 31.91
C VAL A 481 12.11 10.64 32.56
N ALA A 482 13.36 10.25 32.30
CA ALA A 482 14.54 10.92 32.83
C ALA A 482 14.64 12.37 32.33
N HIS A 483 14.38 12.61 31.04
CA HIS A 483 14.38 13.95 30.46
C HIS A 483 13.31 14.85 31.09
N GLU A 484 12.08 14.35 31.24
CA GLU A 484 11.00 15.12 31.88
C GLU A 484 11.26 15.40 33.36
N GLN A 485 11.83 14.44 34.09
CA GLN A 485 12.22 14.64 35.48
C GLN A 485 13.31 15.70 35.60
N LEU A 486 14.32 15.67 34.72
CA LEU A 486 15.37 16.67 34.66
C LEU A 486 14.78 18.06 34.35
N HIS A 487 13.91 18.17 33.34
CA HIS A 487 13.24 19.42 32.99
C HIS A 487 12.40 19.96 34.15
N ARG A 488 11.67 19.11 34.87
CA ARG A 488 10.93 19.51 36.09
C ARG A 488 11.86 20.01 37.20
N LEU A 489 13.02 19.37 37.40
CA LEU A 489 14.01 19.81 38.37
C LEU A 489 14.67 21.15 37.98
N GLU A 490 14.89 21.38 36.69
CA GLU A 490 15.42 22.64 36.17
C GLU A 490 14.42 23.79 36.34
N LEU A 491 13.14 23.57 36.01
CA LEU A 491 12.06 24.53 36.28
C LEU A 491 11.95 24.85 37.78
N ALA A 492 11.99 23.84 38.65
CA ALA A 492 11.94 24.04 40.10
C ALA A 492 13.18 24.80 40.63
N ARG A 493 14.35 24.58 40.03
CA ARG A 493 15.58 25.34 40.36
C ARG A 493 15.46 26.81 39.92
N ASP A 494 14.92 27.05 38.74
CA ASP A 494 14.75 28.40 38.20
C ASP A 494 13.67 29.18 38.97
N GLU A 495 12.60 28.52 39.41
CA GLU A 495 11.61 29.08 40.36
C GLU A 495 12.23 29.38 41.73
N ALA A 496 13.10 28.49 42.25
CA ALA A 496 13.79 28.71 43.52
C ALA A 496 14.87 29.82 43.45
N ALA A 497 15.39 30.11 42.24
CA ALA A 497 16.36 31.17 41.99
C ALA A 497 15.71 32.54 41.71
N ALA A 498 14.38 32.60 41.58
CA ALA A 498 13.65 33.85 41.40
C ALA A 498 13.75 34.73 42.67
N PRO A 499 14.08 36.03 42.56
CA PRO A 499 14.15 36.92 43.71
C PRO A 499 12.77 37.02 44.39
N PRO A 500 12.70 37.14 45.73
CA PRO A 500 11.42 37.17 46.43
C PRO A 500 10.59 38.38 45.97
N PRO A 501 9.25 38.26 45.92
CA PRO A 501 8.40 39.37 45.50
C PRO A 501 8.65 40.59 46.38
N PHE A 502 8.82 41.74 45.73
CA PHE A 502 9.07 43.03 46.37
C PHE A 502 8.06 43.27 47.51
N LYS A 503 8.54 43.33 48.75
CA LYS A 503 7.74 43.86 49.87
C LYS A 503 7.48 45.34 49.61
N PRO A 504 6.22 45.80 49.58
CA PRO A 504 5.93 47.21 49.37
C PRO A 504 6.52 48.04 50.53
N LEU A 505 7.33 49.04 50.17
CA LEU A 505 7.87 50.02 51.10
C LEU A 505 6.71 50.80 51.73
N HIS A 506 6.64 50.75 53.05
CA HIS A 506 5.71 51.56 53.85
C HIS A 506 6.10 53.04 53.70
N VAL A 507 5.34 53.80 52.90
CA VAL A 507 5.46 55.26 52.82
C VAL A 507 4.69 55.86 54.01
N PRO A 508 5.30 56.68 54.86
CA PRO A 508 4.59 57.33 55.95
C PRO A 508 3.71 58.46 55.40
N LEU A 509 2.46 58.47 55.85
CA LEU A 509 1.51 59.58 55.64
C LEU A 509 1.95 60.81 56.44
N LEU A 510 1.99 61.97 55.78
CA LEU A 510 2.03 63.28 56.41
C LEU A 510 1.36 64.34 55.51
N PRO A 511 0.76 65.41 56.06
CA PRO A 511 0.06 65.52 57.35
C PRO A 511 -1.46 65.49 57.21
#